data_AF-A0A9D6U903-F1
#
_entry.id   AF-A0A9D6U903-F1
#
_cell.length_a   1.000
_cell.length_b   1.000
_cell.length_c   1.000
_cell.angle_alpha   90.00
_cell.angle_beta   90.00
_cell.angle_gamma   90.00
#
_symmetry.space_group_name_H-M   'P 1'
#
loop_
_entity.id
_entity.type
_entity.pdbx_description
1 polymer ?
#
loop_
_entity_poly.entity_id
_entity_poly.type
_entity_poly.pdbx_seq_one_letter_code
_entity_poly.pdbx_strand_id
1 'polypeptide(L)'
;MKLFYLLLVLVFSGVSLFSQSITNVKFRQEGSKIEITYNLQSEMAMEIEVFCSTDGGKTFGEALKSVSGDAGSGIQAGSNKKIIWDVLKDNDMLYSEQIAFKVTGSVNYVGEMIYVEGGTFQMGCTSEQNNCGDDEKAHSVTLSSFYIGKYEVTQKQWRDIMEANPSKFNDCDNCPVEQVSWNDIQDFLQRLNAKTGKKYILPTEAQWEYAARGGNKRKGYLYSGSNNIDDVAWYSSNSGSKTHPVGQKKSNELNIYDMTGNVWEWCSDWYDEKYYKNSPANNPQGVNSGSYRVYRGGSWDLEARYCRVAIRDLNYPDYRFSIGLRLAFVP
;
A
#
# COMPACT_ATOMS: atom_id res chain seq x y z
N MET A 1 64.77 -24.21 -8.14
CA MET A 1 64.10 -24.76 -6.95
C MET A 1 62.61 -24.58 -7.16
N LYS A 2 61.87 -25.68 -7.34
CA LYS A 2 60.40 -25.72 -7.48
C LYS A 2 59.74 -25.39 -6.13
N LEU A 3 58.41 -25.24 -6.15
CA LEU A 3 57.39 -25.20 -5.06
C LEU A 3 56.75 -23.80 -4.91
N PHE A 4 55.44 -23.60 -4.78
CA PHE A 4 54.22 -24.43 -4.87
C PHE A 4 53.05 -23.47 -5.18
N TYR A 5 52.04 -23.94 -5.91
CA TYR A 5 50.75 -23.27 -6.03
C TYR A 5 49.96 -23.43 -4.72
N LEU A 6 49.36 -22.34 -4.22
CA LEU A 6 48.21 -22.42 -3.31
C LEU A 6 47.03 -21.75 -4.00
N LEU A 7 46.14 -22.57 -4.55
CA LEU A 7 44.85 -22.17 -5.09
C LEU A 7 43.89 -21.97 -3.90
N LEU A 8 43.59 -20.72 -3.56
CA LEU A 8 42.48 -20.44 -2.65
C LEU A 8 41.20 -20.38 -3.49
N VAL A 9 40.44 -21.48 -3.52
CA VAL A 9 39.08 -21.49 -4.05
C VAL A 9 38.17 -20.91 -2.98
N LEU A 10 37.88 -19.61 -3.08
CA LEU A 10 36.74 -19.02 -2.39
C LEU A 10 35.49 -19.38 -3.20
N VAL A 11 34.78 -20.42 -2.75
CA VAL A 11 33.41 -20.68 -3.20
C VAL A 11 32.54 -19.61 -2.55
N PHE A 12 32.33 -18.50 -3.25
CA PHE A 12 31.14 -17.70 -3.00
C PHE A 12 29.96 -18.47 -3.60
N SER A 13 29.14 -19.10 -2.74
CA SER A 13 27.75 -19.37 -3.08
C SER A 13 27.05 -18.02 -3.19
N GLY A 14 27.23 -17.38 -4.34
CA GLY A 14 26.62 -16.09 -4.65
C GLY A 14 25.11 -16.25 -4.61
N VAL A 15 24.50 -15.66 -3.60
CA VAL A 15 23.12 -15.19 -3.68
C VAL A 15 23.03 -14.38 -4.97
N SER A 16 22.11 -14.75 -5.87
CA SER A 16 21.86 -13.98 -7.09
C SER A 16 21.52 -12.55 -6.67
N LEU A 17 22.49 -11.64 -6.81
CA LEU A 17 22.27 -10.21 -6.67
C LEU A 17 21.56 -9.78 -7.94
N PHE A 18 20.25 -9.57 -7.85
CA PHE A 18 19.46 -8.94 -8.91
C PHE A 18 20.21 -7.72 -9.46
N SER A 19 20.75 -7.84 -10.66
CA SER A 19 21.49 -6.77 -11.31
C SER A 19 20.48 -5.80 -11.93
N GLN A 20 20.08 -4.80 -11.15
CA GLN A 20 19.39 -3.64 -11.71
C GLN A 20 20.40 -2.56 -12.09
N SER A 21 20.28 -2.01 -13.31
CA SER A 21 21.09 -0.88 -13.72
C SER A 21 20.27 0.10 -14.55
N ILE A 22 20.48 1.39 -14.27
CA ILE A 22 19.99 2.50 -15.08
C ILE A 22 21.20 3.22 -15.64
N THR A 23 21.23 3.35 -16.96
CA THR A 23 22.38 3.92 -17.68
C THR A 23 21.92 4.83 -18.81
N ASN A 24 22.86 5.58 -19.40
CA ASN A 24 22.62 6.43 -20.56
C ASN A 24 21.48 7.46 -20.34
N VAL A 25 21.38 8.00 -19.12
CA VAL A 25 20.42 9.08 -18.81
C VAL A 25 20.81 10.33 -19.60
N LYS A 26 19.94 10.75 -20.51
CA LYS A 26 20.09 11.93 -21.36
C LYS A 26 18.79 12.71 -21.32
N PHE A 27 18.85 14.00 -21.62
CA PHE A 27 17.64 14.80 -21.76
C PHE A 27 17.74 15.79 -22.91
N ARG A 28 16.57 16.23 -23.38
CA ARG A 28 16.40 17.33 -24.31
C ARG A 28 15.16 18.12 -23.96
N GLN A 29 15.16 19.41 -24.23
CA GLN A 29 14.02 20.28 -24.01
C GLN A 29 13.27 20.55 -25.31
N GLU A 30 11.95 20.45 -25.25
CA GLU A 30 11.03 20.82 -26.33
C GLU A 30 9.95 21.74 -25.74
N GLY A 31 10.16 23.06 -25.84
CA GLY A 31 9.28 24.06 -25.23
C GLY A 31 9.25 23.95 -23.71
N SER A 32 8.07 23.75 -23.13
CA SER A 32 7.88 23.55 -21.67
C SER A 32 8.12 22.12 -21.19
N LYS A 33 8.40 21.19 -22.12
CA LYS A 33 8.57 19.77 -21.80
C LYS A 33 10.04 19.39 -21.85
N ILE A 34 10.44 18.54 -20.91
CA ILE A 34 11.74 17.90 -20.93
C ILE A 34 11.53 16.41 -21.19
N GLU A 35 12.16 15.93 -22.26
CA GLU A 35 12.25 14.51 -22.57
C GLU A 35 13.53 13.95 -21.98
N ILE A 36 13.41 12.98 -21.09
CA ILE A 36 14.51 12.22 -20.50
C ILE A 36 14.51 10.82 -21.13
N THR A 37 15.67 10.35 -21.57
CA THR A 37 15.86 9.00 -22.09
C THR A 37 16.85 8.23 -21.24
N TYR A 38 16.65 6.92 -21.08
CA TYR A 38 17.51 6.05 -20.29
C TYR A 38 17.44 4.60 -20.78
N ASN A 39 18.39 3.78 -20.34
CA ASN A 39 18.35 2.33 -20.49
C ASN A 39 18.10 1.69 -19.12
N LEU A 40 17.25 0.66 -19.09
CA LEU A 40 16.96 -0.14 -17.90
C LEU A 40 17.37 -1.59 -18.14
N GLN A 41 18.22 -2.11 -17.27
CA GLN A 41 18.45 -3.54 -17.12
C GLN A 41 17.88 -3.98 -15.78
N SER A 42 17.02 -5.00 -15.81
CA SER A 42 16.44 -5.61 -14.62
C SER A 42 15.85 -6.97 -14.99
N GLU A 43 15.80 -7.89 -14.03
CA GLU A 43 15.08 -9.17 -14.15
C GLU A 43 13.58 -9.02 -13.83
N MET A 44 13.18 -7.90 -13.23
CA MET A 44 11.82 -7.62 -12.80
C MET A 44 11.33 -6.27 -13.30
N ALA A 45 10.01 -6.12 -13.37
CA ALA A 45 9.37 -4.84 -13.58
C ALA A 45 9.73 -3.87 -12.45
N MET A 46 10.05 -2.63 -12.79
CA MET A 46 10.54 -1.62 -11.86
C MET A 46 9.56 -0.46 -11.69
N GLU A 47 9.54 0.12 -10.50
CA GLU A 47 9.11 1.48 -10.23
C GLU A 47 10.22 2.44 -10.65
N ILE A 48 9.93 3.34 -11.57
CA ILE A 48 10.89 4.32 -12.10
C ILE A 48 10.53 5.72 -11.61
N GLU A 49 11.42 6.32 -10.81
CA GLU A 49 11.33 7.70 -10.37
C GLU A 49 12.42 8.54 -11.06
N VAL A 50 12.12 9.82 -11.28
CA VAL A 50 13.07 10.77 -11.85
C VAL A 50 13.15 12.01 -10.98
N PHE A 51 14.36 12.55 -10.85
CA PHE A 51 14.69 13.68 -10.00
C PHE A 51 15.43 14.72 -10.82
N CYS A 52 15.11 16.00 -10.58
CA CYS A 52 15.81 17.12 -11.19
C CYS A 52 16.81 17.74 -10.19
N SER A 53 17.96 18.14 -10.72
CA SER A 53 18.96 18.95 -10.04
C SER A 53 19.18 20.23 -10.84
N THR A 54 19.41 21.35 -10.14
CA THR A 54 19.75 22.65 -10.73
C THR A 54 21.17 23.10 -10.40
N ASP A 55 21.97 22.25 -9.75
CA ASP A 55 23.34 22.54 -9.28
C ASP A 55 24.39 21.60 -9.89
N GLY A 56 24.09 21.06 -11.07
CA GLY A 56 24.98 20.15 -11.80
C GLY A 56 24.99 18.72 -11.25
N GLY A 57 23.93 18.31 -10.55
CA GLY A 57 23.78 16.96 -9.99
C GLY A 57 24.42 16.77 -8.62
N LYS A 58 24.77 17.86 -7.91
CA LYS A 58 25.30 17.77 -6.54
C LYS A 58 24.18 17.45 -5.55
N THR A 59 23.01 18.06 -5.74
CA THR A 59 21.81 17.79 -4.95
C THR A 59 20.62 17.50 -5.86
N PHE A 60 19.71 16.65 -5.38
CA PHE A 60 18.46 16.31 -6.04
C PHE A 60 17.31 16.54 -5.06
N GLY A 61 16.23 17.18 -5.52
CA GLY A 61 15.02 17.40 -4.73
C GLY A 61 14.15 16.14 -4.62
N GLU A 62 12.84 16.34 -4.44
CA GLU A 62 11.84 15.28 -4.50
C GLU A 62 11.69 14.70 -5.92
N ALA A 63 11.06 13.52 -6.02
CA ALA A 63 10.72 12.93 -7.30
C ALA A 63 9.73 13.84 -8.07
N LEU A 64 9.90 13.93 -9.39
CA LEU A 64 9.05 14.74 -10.26
C LEU A 64 7.64 14.14 -10.34
N LYS A 65 6.61 14.99 -10.35
CA LYS A 65 5.21 14.56 -10.23
C LYS A 65 4.51 14.53 -11.59
N SER A 66 4.71 15.54 -12.42
CA SER A 66 4.06 15.66 -13.74
C SER A 66 4.84 14.95 -14.85
N VAL A 67 5.12 13.66 -14.65
CA VAL A 67 5.84 12.81 -15.60
C VAL A 67 4.93 11.83 -16.33
N SER A 68 5.32 11.43 -17.53
CA SER A 68 4.60 10.45 -18.37
C SER A 68 5.58 9.61 -19.19
N GLY A 69 5.11 8.51 -19.77
CA GLY A 69 5.95 7.58 -20.53
C GLY A 69 6.47 6.43 -19.65
N ASP A 70 7.74 6.08 -19.81
CA ASP A 70 8.41 5.00 -19.06
C ASP A 70 8.83 5.45 -17.64
N ALA A 71 7.88 6.00 -16.87
CA ALA A 71 8.02 6.38 -15.46
C ALA A 71 6.88 5.76 -14.64
N GLY A 72 7.07 5.61 -13.32
CA GLY A 72 6.11 4.97 -12.43
C GLY A 72 6.26 3.44 -12.40
N SER A 73 5.19 2.74 -12.05
CA SER A 73 5.20 1.30 -11.78
C SER A 73 5.22 0.42 -13.03
N GLY A 74 5.85 -0.75 -12.93
CA GLY A 74 5.68 -1.84 -13.90
C GLY A 74 6.57 -1.73 -15.14
N ILE A 75 7.60 -0.89 -15.11
CA ILE A 75 8.49 -0.68 -16.25
C ILE A 75 9.42 -1.87 -16.43
N GLN A 76 9.24 -2.60 -17.54
CA GLN A 76 10.08 -3.73 -17.94
C GLN A 76 11.47 -3.27 -18.39
N ALA A 77 12.49 -4.13 -18.38
CA ALA A 77 13.79 -3.81 -18.95
C ALA A 77 13.71 -3.36 -20.43
N GLY A 78 14.69 -2.56 -20.88
CA GLY A 78 14.77 -2.10 -22.25
C GLY A 78 15.65 -0.86 -22.43
N SER A 79 16.07 -0.63 -23.68
CA SER A 79 16.88 0.52 -24.07
C SER A 79 16.01 1.66 -24.61
N ASN A 80 16.52 2.89 -24.53
CA ASN A 80 15.87 4.10 -25.06
C ASN A 80 14.46 4.35 -24.50
N LYS A 81 14.25 3.99 -23.23
CA LYS A 81 13.04 4.35 -22.50
C LYS A 81 12.92 5.85 -22.39
N LYS A 82 11.69 6.34 -22.38
CA LYS A 82 11.39 7.76 -22.53
C LYS A 82 10.42 8.25 -21.46
N ILE A 83 10.86 9.23 -20.69
CA ILE A 83 10.07 9.98 -19.74
C ILE A 83 9.85 11.39 -20.28
N ILE A 84 8.63 11.89 -20.21
CA ILE A 84 8.31 13.29 -20.52
C ILE A 84 7.88 13.97 -19.24
N TRP A 85 8.62 14.98 -18.82
CA TRP A 85 8.28 15.86 -17.71
C TRP A 85 7.67 17.17 -18.21
N ASP A 86 6.49 17.51 -17.70
CA ASP A 86 5.83 18.79 -17.93
C ASP A 86 6.23 19.79 -16.85
N VAL A 87 7.28 20.58 -17.11
CA VAL A 87 7.94 21.42 -16.12
C VAL A 87 6.96 22.41 -15.49
N LEU A 88 6.08 22.99 -16.31
CA LEU A 88 5.17 24.06 -15.90
C LEU A 88 3.97 23.57 -15.07
N LYS A 89 3.76 22.26 -14.97
CA LYS A 89 2.75 21.70 -14.06
C LYS A 89 3.29 21.50 -12.64
N ASP A 90 4.60 21.28 -12.52
CA ASP A 90 5.24 21.10 -11.22
C ASP A 90 5.84 22.41 -10.68
N ASN A 91 6.19 23.35 -11.56
CA ASN A 91 6.87 24.60 -11.20
C ASN A 91 6.36 25.75 -12.07
N ASP A 92 6.25 26.96 -11.50
CA ASP A 92 5.92 28.15 -12.29
C ASP A 92 7.03 28.48 -13.32
N MET A 93 8.28 28.12 -13.01
CA MET A 93 9.45 28.39 -13.83
C MET A 93 10.65 27.55 -13.38
N LEU A 94 11.53 27.15 -14.31
CA LEU A 94 12.80 26.47 -14.01
C LEU A 94 13.93 27.15 -14.78
N TYR A 95 14.84 27.84 -14.07
CA TYR A 95 16.04 28.43 -14.66
C TYR A 95 17.30 27.87 -14.00
N SER A 96 18.10 27.16 -14.79
CA SER A 96 19.48 26.82 -14.45
C SER A 96 20.21 26.41 -15.72
N GLU A 97 21.49 26.78 -15.83
CA GLU A 97 22.39 26.25 -16.86
C GLU A 97 23.00 24.90 -16.46
N GLN A 98 22.74 24.44 -15.23
CA GLN A 98 23.33 23.25 -14.62
C GLN A 98 22.27 22.20 -14.32
N ILE A 99 21.32 22.00 -15.24
CA ILE A 99 20.28 20.98 -15.10
C ILE A 99 20.90 19.59 -15.24
N ALA A 100 20.61 18.71 -14.28
CA ALA A 100 20.93 17.30 -14.35
C ALA A 100 19.74 16.45 -13.89
N PHE A 101 19.63 15.23 -14.44
CA PHE A 101 18.59 14.28 -14.06
C PHE A 101 19.19 13.01 -13.50
N LYS A 102 18.54 12.50 -12.44
CA LYS A 102 18.79 11.17 -11.90
C LYS A 102 17.52 10.36 -12.09
N VAL A 103 17.65 9.20 -12.71
CA VAL A 103 16.57 8.22 -12.83
C VAL A 103 16.91 7.04 -11.92
N THR A 104 15.99 6.64 -11.06
CA THR A 104 16.15 5.52 -10.14
C THR A 104 15.15 4.42 -10.48
N GLY A 105 15.53 3.19 -10.19
CA GLY A 105 14.68 2.02 -10.33
C GLY A 105 14.62 1.30 -9.00
N SER A 106 13.41 1.00 -8.54
CA SER A 106 13.18 0.15 -7.37
C SER A 106 12.12 -0.88 -7.68
N VAL A 107 12.17 -2.05 -7.04
CA VAL A 107 11.09 -3.02 -7.15
C VAL A 107 9.88 -2.48 -6.38
N ASN A 108 8.71 -2.45 -7.01
CA ASN A 108 7.48 -2.06 -6.32
C ASN A 108 6.96 -3.23 -5.47
N TYR A 109 7.40 -3.31 -4.22
CA TYR A 109 7.00 -4.37 -3.29
C TYR A 109 5.61 -4.18 -2.67
N VAL A 110 4.98 -3.02 -2.84
CA VAL A 110 3.77 -2.63 -2.07
C VAL A 110 2.54 -2.38 -2.93
N GLY A 111 2.70 -2.25 -4.24
CA GLY A 111 1.62 -1.90 -5.16
C GLY A 111 1.29 -0.39 -5.15
N GLU A 112 0.11 -0.06 -5.65
CA GLU A 112 -0.37 1.33 -5.74
C GLU A 112 -0.89 1.81 -4.37
N MET A 113 -0.46 3.00 -3.95
CA MET A 113 -0.91 3.67 -2.72
C MET A 113 -1.79 4.87 -3.10
N ILE A 114 -2.94 5.00 -2.45
CA ILE A 114 -3.89 6.10 -2.65
C ILE A 114 -3.62 7.20 -1.63
N TYR A 115 -3.40 8.42 -2.11
CA TYR A 115 -3.40 9.62 -1.26
C TYR A 115 -4.82 9.88 -0.76
N VAL A 116 -4.96 9.87 0.55
CA VAL A 116 -6.20 10.18 1.25
C VAL A 116 -6.04 11.55 1.89
N GLU A 117 -6.73 12.55 1.34
CA GLU A 117 -6.80 13.88 1.93
C GLU A 117 -7.43 13.80 3.32
N GLY A 118 -6.78 14.39 4.32
CA GLY A 118 -7.29 14.45 5.69
C GLY A 118 -8.62 15.20 5.81
N GLY A 119 -9.28 15.00 6.93
CA GLY A 119 -10.56 15.64 7.20
C GLY A 119 -11.25 15.09 8.44
N THR A 120 -12.42 15.66 8.74
CA THR A 120 -13.26 15.25 9.86
C THR A 120 -14.42 14.38 9.39
N PHE A 121 -14.67 13.28 10.10
CA PHE A 121 -15.79 12.39 9.85
C PHE A 121 -16.42 11.86 11.14
N GLN A 122 -17.60 11.27 11.00
CA GLN A 122 -18.23 10.48 12.06
C GLN A 122 -17.76 9.03 11.93
N MET A 123 -16.94 8.58 12.88
CA MET A 123 -16.46 7.21 13.00
C MET A 123 -17.44 6.39 13.82
N GLY A 124 -17.70 5.14 13.41
CA GLY A 124 -18.69 4.24 14.01
C GLY A 124 -20.05 4.26 13.31
N CYS A 125 -21.04 3.67 13.97
CA CYS A 125 -22.41 3.48 13.51
C CYS A 125 -23.16 4.81 13.32
N THR A 126 -23.10 5.31 12.09
CA THR A 126 -23.86 6.45 11.59
C THR A 126 -25.23 6.03 11.06
N SER A 127 -26.08 6.98 10.65
CA SER A 127 -27.49 6.72 10.28
C SER A 127 -27.68 5.72 9.13
N GLU A 128 -26.71 5.60 8.24
CA GLU A 128 -26.71 4.65 7.12
C GLU A 128 -26.31 3.22 7.54
N GLN A 129 -25.76 3.05 8.75
CA GLN A 129 -25.36 1.77 9.31
C GLN A 129 -26.54 1.10 10.02
N ASN A 130 -26.49 -0.22 10.13
CA ASN A 130 -27.51 -1.01 10.81
C ASN A 130 -26.87 -2.13 11.66
N ASN A 131 -27.64 -2.74 12.56
CA ASN A 131 -27.21 -3.86 13.41
C ASN A 131 -25.89 -3.57 14.16
N CYS A 132 -25.77 -2.37 14.71
CA CYS A 132 -24.54 -1.90 15.32
C CYS A 132 -24.34 -2.41 16.74
N GLY A 133 -23.11 -2.77 17.07
CA GLY A 133 -22.67 -3.07 18.43
C GLY A 133 -22.63 -1.83 19.34
N ASP A 134 -22.60 -2.08 20.66
CA ASP A 134 -22.45 -1.03 21.68
C ASP A 134 -21.10 -0.29 21.61
N ASP A 135 -20.09 -0.95 21.04
CA ASP A 135 -18.72 -0.50 20.82
C ASP A 135 -18.51 0.18 19.46
N GLU A 136 -19.58 0.34 18.68
CA GLU A 136 -19.61 1.04 17.39
C GLU A 136 -20.21 2.46 17.52
N LYS A 137 -20.32 3.06 18.70
CA LYS A 137 -21.00 4.37 18.85
C LYS A 137 -20.35 5.50 18.03
N ALA A 138 -21.18 6.22 17.25
CA ALA A 138 -20.71 7.31 16.41
C ALA A 138 -20.01 8.41 17.24
N HIS A 139 -18.84 8.85 16.79
CA HIS A 139 -18.08 9.95 17.37
C HIS A 139 -17.25 10.68 16.30
N SER A 140 -16.88 11.93 16.58
CA SER A 140 -16.14 12.77 15.62
C SER A 140 -14.65 12.49 15.69
N VAL A 141 -14.03 12.24 14.53
CA VAL A 141 -12.58 12.07 14.38
C VAL A 141 -12.07 12.93 13.24
N THR A 142 -10.92 13.58 13.44
CA THR A 142 -10.18 14.36 12.46
C THR A 142 -8.85 13.68 12.18
N LEU A 143 -8.58 13.41 10.91
CA LEU A 143 -7.34 12.79 10.45
C LEU A 143 -6.50 13.77 9.63
N SER A 144 -5.19 13.74 9.83
CA SER A 144 -4.22 14.28 8.88
C SER A 144 -4.20 13.44 7.59
N SER A 145 -3.76 14.02 6.48
CA SER A 145 -3.61 13.26 5.22
C SER A 145 -2.61 12.12 5.38
N PHE A 146 -2.86 11.03 4.65
CA PHE A 146 -2.05 9.82 4.67
C PHE A 146 -2.16 9.08 3.34
N TYR A 147 -1.39 8.02 3.19
CA TYR A 147 -1.52 7.09 2.08
C TYR A 147 -1.97 5.72 2.58
N ILE A 148 -2.81 5.04 1.80
CA ILE A 148 -3.26 3.68 2.08
C ILE A 148 -3.22 2.83 0.81
N GLY A 149 -2.96 1.53 0.94
CA GLY A 149 -2.90 0.61 -0.18
C GLY A 149 -4.22 0.62 -0.95
N LYS A 150 -4.14 0.68 -2.28
CA LYS A 150 -5.31 0.57 -3.16
C LYS A 150 -6.01 -0.78 -3.00
N TYR A 151 -5.22 -1.81 -2.73
CA TYR A 151 -5.64 -3.19 -2.52
C TYR A 151 -5.09 -3.71 -1.20
N GLU A 152 -5.63 -4.84 -0.74
CA GLU A 152 -4.99 -5.70 0.25
C GLU A 152 -3.59 -6.12 -0.25
N VAL A 153 -2.67 -6.42 0.67
CA VAL A 153 -1.37 -6.98 0.29
C VAL A 153 -1.59 -8.35 -0.31
N THR A 154 -1.07 -8.56 -1.52
CA THR A 154 -1.21 -9.79 -2.27
C THR A 154 -0.23 -10.87 -1.82
N GLN A 155 -0.53 -12.13 -2.14
CA GLN A 155 0.36 -13.25 -1.88
C GLN A 155 1.72 -13.10 -2.54
N LYS A 156 1.76 -12.54 -3.76
CA LYS A 156 3.03 -12.23 -4.43
C LYS A 156 3.85 -11.21 -3.64
N GLN A 157 3.25 -10.08 -3.24
CA GLN A 157 3.94 -9.04 -2.48
C GLN A 157 4.45 -9.56 -1.14
N TRP A 158 3.64 -10.36 -0.44
CA TRP A 158 4.06 -11.00 0.80
C TRP A 158 5.27 -11.91 0.57
N ARG A 159 5.20 -12.79 -0.42
CA ARG A 159 6.27 -13.76 -0.74
C ARG A 159 7.56 -13.09 -1.20
N ASP A 160 7.49 -11.99 -1.94
CA ASP A 160 8.66 -11.21 -2.37
C ASP A 160 9.43 -10.59 -1.18
N ILE A 161 8.78 -10.43 -0.01
CA ILE A 161 9.38 -9.88 1.21
C ILE A 161 9.73 -10.96 2.24
N MET A 162 8.84 -11.94 2.43
CA MET A 162 8.92 -12.95 3.49
C MET A 162 9.51 -14.27 3.02
N GLU A 163 9.65 -14.47 1.71
CA GLU A 163 10.17 -15.70 1.09
C GLU A 163 9.33 -16.96 1.41
N ALA A 164 8.09 -16.75 1.87
CA ALA A 164 7.11 -17.79 2.18
C ALA A 164 5.69 -17.29 1.87
N ASN A 165 4.72 -18.19 1.73
CA ASN A 165 3.30 -17.84 1.58
C ASN A 165 2.47 -18.67 2.58
N PRO A 166 1.93 -18.07 3.65
CA PRO A 166 1.15 -18.80 4.65
C PRO A 166 -0.29 -19.06 4.24
N SER A 167 -0.75 -18.46 3.13
CA SER A 167 -2.16 -18.49 2.70
C SER A 167 -2.69 -19.92 2.57
N LYS A 168 -3.91 -20.13 3.05
CA LYS A 168 -4.75 -21.30 2.77
C LYS A 168 -5.01 -21.44 1.28
N PHE A 169 -5.40 -20.35 0.64
CA PHE A 169 -5.78 -20.33 -0.78
C PHE A 169 -4.59 -19.87 -1.62
N ASN A 170 -3.55 -20.70 -1.69
CA ASN A 170 -2.21 -20.30 -2.15
C ASN A 170 -1.95 -20.39 -3.67
N ASP A 171 -2.93 -20.80 -4.47
CA ASP A 171 -2.83 -20.92 -5.93
C ASP A 171 -3.18 -19.60 -6.66
N CYS A 172 -2.82 -18.44 -6.09
CA CYS A 172 -3.21 -17.14 -6.62
C CYS A 172 -2.30 -15.99 -6.18
N ASP A 173 -1.40 -15.55 -7.06
CA ASP A 173 -0.45 -14.47 -6.78
C ASP A 173 -1.09 -13.11 -6.49
N ASN A 174 -2.22 -12.81 -7.14
CA ASN A 174 -2.94 -11.54 -7.01
C ASN A 174 -4.09 -11.60 -5.99
N CYS A 175 -4.27 -12.73 -5.30
CA CYS A 175 -5.20 -12.82 -4.18
C CYS A 175 -4.56 -12.18 -2.94
N PRO A 176 -5.35 -11.71 -1.97
CA PRO A 176 -4.80 -11.24 -0.70
C PRO A 176 -4.01 -12.36 -0.03
N VAL A 177 -2.92 -11.99 0.65
CA VAL A 177 -2.31 -12.88 1.62
C VAL A 177 -3.24 -13.01 2.83
N GLU A 178 -3.51 -14.25 3.25
CA GLU A 178 -4.23 -14.54 4.49
C GLU A 178 -3.50 -15.63 5.30
N GLN A 179 -4.04 -16.00 6.45
CA GLN A 179 -3.31 -16.76 7.48
C GLN A 179 -2.12 -16.01 8.10
N VAL A 180 -2.18 -14.68 8.08
CA VAL A 180 -1.15 -13.81 8.67
C VAL A 180 -1.67 -13.21 9.98
N SER A 181 -0.85 -13.32 11.02
CA SER A 181 -1.14 -12.72 12.32
C SER A 181 -0.61 -11.29 12.39
N TRP A 182 -1.13 -10.51 13.32
CA TRP A 182 -0.63 -9.16 13.59
C TRP A 182 0.88 -9.17 13.87
N ASN A 183 1.38 -10.21 14.54
CA ASN A 183 2.80 -10.40 14.83
C ASN A 183 3.63 -10.66 13.56
N ASP A 184 3.20 -11.53 12.64
CA ASP A 184 3.93 -11.77 11.39
C ASP A 184 4.01 -10.50 10.54
N ILE A 185 2.97 -9.68 10.61
CA ILE A 185 2.91 -8.41 9.89
C ILE A 185 3.98 -7.45 10.39
N GLN A 186 4.36 -7.49 11.67
CA GLN A 186 5.46 -6.65 12.17
C GLN A 186 6.79 -7.04 11.53
N ASP A 187 7.05 -8.33 11.37
CA ASP A 187 8.25 -8.83 10.67
C ASP A 187 8.22 -8.47 9.18
N PHE A 188 7.05 -8.60 8.54
CA PHE A 188 6.85 -8.15 7.16
C PHE A 188 7.15 -6.65 7.00
N LEU A 189 6.58 -5.80 7.85
CA LEU A 189 6.81 -4.36 7.82
C LEU A 189 8.28 -4.01 8.08
N GLN A 190 8.95 -4.70 9.01
CA GLN A 190 10.37 -4.48 9.27
C GLN A 190 11.22 -4.77 8.03
N ARG A 191 11.00 -5.91 7.36
CA ARG A 191 11.74 -6.30 6.15
C ARG A 191 11.40 -5.40 4.97
N LEU A 192 10.13 -5.07 4.80
CA LEU A 192 9.67 -4.16 3.75
C LEU A 192 10.30 -2.78 3.89
N ASN A 193 10.29 -2.22 5.10
CA ASN A 193 10.85 -0.90 5.38
C ASN A 193 12.38 -0.91 5.18
N ALA A 194 13.06 -1.99 5.57
CA ALA A 194 14.49 -2.15 5.31
C ALA A 194 14.82 -2.21 3.81
N LYS A 195 13.99 -2.89 3.00
CA LYS A 195 14.17 -3.01 1.54
C LYS A 195 13.83 -1.73 0.78
N THR A 196 12.86 -0.95 1.25
CA THR A 196 12.34 0.22 0.54
C THR A 196 12.88 1.55 1.05
N GLY A 197 13.41 1.60 2.27
CA GLY A 197 13.77 2.85 2.94
C GLY A 197 12.58 3.72 3.33
N LYS A 198 11.34 3.23 3.15
CA LYS A 198 10.10 3.91 3.53
C LYS A 198 9.60 3.38 4.87
N LYS A 199 8.64 4.11 5.48
CA LYS A 199 8.02 3.76 6.76
C LYS A 199 6.56 3.33 6.57
N TYR A 200 6.37 2.14 6.01
CA TYR A 200 5.06 1.51 5.94
C TYR A 200 4.62 1.02 7.32
N ILE A 201 3.32 1.10 7.56
CA ILE A 201 2.62 0.72 8.79
C ILE A 201 1.32 -0.03 8.45
N LEU A 202 0.70 -0.65 9.44
CA LEU A 202 -0.75 -0.91 9.41
C LEU A 202 -1.50 0.42 9.60
N PRO A 203 -2.64 0.64 8.92
CA PRO A 203 -3.47 1.80 9.22
C PRO A 203 -3.98 1.75 10.66
N THR A 204 -4.21 2.93 11.25
CA THR A 204 -5.06 2.97 12.43
C THR A 204 -6.48 2.58 12.07
N GLU A 205 -7.25 2.12 13.04
CA GLU A 205 -8.66 1.79 12.83
C GLU A 205 -9.43 2.99 12.25
N ALA A 206 -9.13 4.20 12.73
CA ALA A 206 -9.74 5.42 12.23
C ALA A 206 -9.34 5.73 10.78
N GLN A 207 -8.06 5.57 10.43
CA GLN A 207 -7.58 5.70 9.05
C GLN A 207 -8.28 4.70 8.13
N TRP A 208 -8.41 3.45 8.57
CA TRP A 208 -9.09 2.39 7.83
C TRP A 208 -10.55 2.75 7.57
N GLU A 209 -11.31 3.12 8.62
CA GLU A 209 -12.73 3.46 8.47
C GLU A 209 -12.95 4.71 7.61
N TYR A 210 -12.13 5.75 7.80
CA TYR A 210 -12.20 6.95 6.99
C TYR A 210 -11.99 6.66 5.50
N ALA A 211 -10.97 5.85 5.18
CA ALA A 211 -10.70 5.40 3.82
C ALA A 211 -11.83 4.52 3.28
N ALA A 212 -12.35 3.58 4.07
CA ALA A 212 -13.44 2.68 3.69
C ALA A 212 -14.73 3.45 3.37
N ARG A 213 -14.99 4.57 4.05
CA ARG A 213 -16.15 5.44 3.78
C ARG A 213 -16.01 6.29 2.53
N GLY A 214 -14.82 6.39 1.93
CA GLY A 214 -14.53 7.28 0.81
C GLY A 214 -14.00 8.66 1.22
N GLY A 215 -13.54 8.83 2.45
CA GLY A 215 -12.92 10.05 2.97
C GLY A 215 -13.79 11.31 2.81
N ASN A 216 -13.21 12.37 2.24
CA ASN A 216 -13.95 13.61 1.91
C ASN A 216 -14.94 13.46 0.75
N LYS A 217 -14.86 12.36 -0.01
CA LYS A 217 -15.76 12.06 -1.16
C LYS A 217 -16.90 11.10 -0.78
N ARG A 218 -17.00 10.72 0.50
CA ARG A 218 -17.98 9.74 1.00
C ARG A 218 -19.41 10.08 0.59
N LYS A 219 -20.17 9.04 0.25
CA LYS A 219 -21.61 9.14 -0.11
C LYS A 219 -22.56 8.60 0.95
N GLY A 220 -22.03 8.13 2.09
CA GLY A 220 -22.85 7.59 3.19
C GLY A 220 -23.45 6.22 2.87
N TYR A 221 -22.63 5.32 2.33
CA TYR A 221 -23.04 3.95 2.00
C TYR A 221 -22.84 2.98 3.18
N LEU A 222 -23.64 1.92 3.19
CA LEU A 222 -23.53 0.82 4.15
C LEU A 222 -22.22 0.04 3.99
N TYR A 223 -21.80 -0.18 2.74
CA TYR A 223 -20.56 -0.84 2.33
C TYR A 223 -19.65 0.14 1.60
N SER A 224 -18.37 -0.21 1.42
CA SER A 224 -17.40 0.68 0.80
C SER A 224 -17.71 0.87 -0.69
N GLY A 225 -18.35 1.99 -1.06
CA GLY A 225 -18.66 2.37 -2.45
C GLY A 225 -20.04 1.96 -2.99
N SER A 226 -20.87 1.24 -2.22
CA SER A 226 -22.24 0.88 -2.61
C SER A 226 -23.12 0.51 -1.40
N ASN A 227 -24.45 0.63 -1.55
CA ASN A 227 -25.41 0.00 -0.64
C ASN A 227 -25.75 -1.44 -1.04
N ASN A 228 -25.36 -1.87 -2.25
CA ASN A 228 -25.47 -3.25 -2.69
C ASN A 228 -24.13 -3.96 -2.49
N ILE A 229 -24.10 -4.94 -1.58
CA ILE A 229 -22.86 -5.67 -1.24
C ILE A 229 -22.27 -6.43 -2.44
N ASP A 230 -23.11 -6.92 -3.35
CA ASP A 230 -22.65 -7.69 -4.52
C ASP A 230 -21.77 -6.87 -5.47
N ASP A 231 -21.94 -5.54 -5.47
CA ASP A 231 -21.14 -4.65 -6.31
C ASP A 231 -19.69 -4.55 -5.80
N VAL A 232 -19.48 -4.66 -4.50
CA VAL A 232 -18.26 -4.20 -3.82
C VAL A 232 -17.51 -5.29 -3.06
N ALA A 233 -18.12 -6.47 -2.84
CA ALA A 233 -17.55 -7.47 -1.95
C ALA A 233 -17.57 -8.90 -2.50
N TRP A 234 -16.52 -9.64 -2.14
CA TRP A 234 -16.56 -11.09 -2.05
C TRP A 234 -16.93 -11.48 -0.62
N TYR A 235 -18.10 -12.09 -0.43
CA TYR A 235 -18.63 -12.48 0.87
C TYR A 235 -19.29 -13.86 0.76
N SER A 236 -19.79 -14.42 1.88
CA SER A 236 -20.28 -15.82 1.94
C SER A 236 -21.21 -16.25 0.80
N SER A 237 -22.07 -15.36 0.30
CA SER A 237 -23.05 -15.74 -0.73
C SER A 237 -22.50 -15.74 -2.16
N ASN A 238 -21.39 -15.05 -2.44
CA ASN A 238 -20.86 -14.92 -3.82
C ASN A 238 -19.38 -15.32 -3.96
N SER A 239 -18.67 -15.59 -2.87
CA SER A 239 -17.24 -15.91 -2.88
C SER A 239 -16.93 -17.33 -3.37
N GLY A 240 -17.90 -18.24 -3.37
CA GLY A 240 -17.63 -19.66 -3.60
C GLY A 240 -16.69 -20.26 -2.54
N SER A 241 -16.76 -19.74 -1.31
CA SER A 241 -16.00 -20.20 -0.14
C SER A 241 -14.47 -20.08 -0.27
N LYS A 242 -14.00 -18.98 -0.89
CA LYS A 242 -12.57 -18.66 -1.01
C LYS A 242 -12.32 -17.17 -1.25
N THR A 243 -11.06 -16.77 -1.07
CA THR A 243 -10.57 -15.45 -1.51
C THR A 243 -10.54 -15.33 -3.02
N HIS A 244 -10.57 -14.09 -3.52
CA HIS A 244 -10.47 -13.77 -4.94
C HIS A 244 -9.34 -12.76 -5.20
N PRO A 245 -8.87 -12.64 -6.46
CA PRO A 245 -7.91 -11.60 -6.82
C PRO A 245 -8.43 -10.22 -6.42
N VAL A 246 -7.52 -9.39 -5.88
CA VAL A 246 -7.85 -8.03 -5.47
C VAL A 246 -8.32 -7.19 -6.66
N GLY A 247 -9.21 -6.24 -6.40
CA GLY A 247 -9.67 -5.25 -7.39
C GLY A 247 -10.70 -5.77 -8.40
N GLN A 248 -11.30 -6.94 -8.18
CA GLN A 248 -12.30 -7.51 -9.10
C GLN A 248 -13.74 -6.99 -8.85
N LYS A 249 -13.99 -6.36 -7.71
CA LYS A 249 -15.24 -5.68 -7.38
C LYS A 249 -15.12 -4.17 -7.59
N LYS A 250 -16.22 -3.44 -7.44
CA LYS A 250 -16.23 -1.99 -7.58
C LYS A 250 -15.49 -1.32 -6.41
N SER A 251 -14.67 -0.32 -6.72
CA SER A 251 -14.01 0.50 -5.70
C SER A 251 -14.97 1.48 -5.00
N ASN A 252 -14.50 2.07 -3.91
CA ASN A 252 -15.13 3.24 -3.31
C ASN A 252 -14.78 4.56 -4.04
N GLU A 253 -15.23 5.69 -3.50
CA GLU A 253 -15.06 7.03 -4.08
C GLU A 253 -13.61 7.53 -4.15
N LEU A 254 -12.70 6.87 -3.43
CA LEU A 254 -11.26 7.13 -3.47
C LEU A 254 -10.51 6.17 -4.40
N ASN A 255 -11.22 5.29 -5.11
CA ASN A 255 -10.63 4.25 -5.95
C ASN A 255 -9.87 3.17 -5.15
N ILE A 256 -10.28 2.95 -3.89
CA ILE A 256 -9.78 1.87 -3.02
C ILE A 256 -10.74 0.69 -3.13
N TYR A 257 -10.19 -0.51 -3.29
CA TYR A 257 -10.92 -1.74 -3.54
C TYR A 257 -10.92 -2.65 -2.31
N ASP A 258 -11.90 -3.54 -2.26
CA ASP A 258 -11.98 -4.65 -1.29
C ASP A 258 -11.99 -4.20 0.18
N MET A 259 -12.37 -2.96 0.47
CA MET A 259 -12.60 -2.47 1.85
C MET A 259 -13.92 -3.04 2.46
N THR A 260 -14.47 -4.08 1.84
CA THR A 260 -15.70 -4.79 2.19
C THR A 260 -15.58 -6.21 1.65
N GLY A 261 -15.50 -7.20 2.54
CA GLY A 261 -15.32 -8.61 2.16
C GLY A 261 -13.88 -8.97 1.76
N ASN A 262 -13.74 -10.02 0.96
CA ASN A 262 -12.49 -10.71 0.62
C ASN A 262 -11.77 -11.26 1.86
N VAL A 263 -10.95 -10.48 2.58
CA VAL A 263 -10.40 -10.89 3.88
C VAL A 263 -10.57 -9.78 4.92
N TRP A 264 -10.57 -10.16 6.19
CA TRP A 264 -10.42 -9.17 7.26
C TRP A 264 -9.06 -8.47 7.12
N GLU A 265 -8.95 -7.23 7.58
CA GLU A 265 -7.70 -6.48 7.55
C GLU A 265 -7.28 -6.04 8.97
N TRP A 266 -6.11 -6.48 9.42
CA TRP A 266 -5.52 -6.02 10.69
C TRP A 266 -5.30 -4.50 10.71
N CYS A 267 -5.61 -3.86 11.84
CA CYS A 267 -5.27 -2.47 12.14
C CYS A 267 -4.15 -2.39 13.19
N SER A 268 -3.55 -1.21 13.35
CA SER A 268 -2.50 -1.02 14.38
C SER A 268 -3.04 -1.06 15.80
N ASP A 269 -4.32 -0.75 15.99
CA ASP A 269 -4.91 -0.42 17.29
C ASP A 269 -5.08 -1.65 18.18
N TRP A 270 -4.85 -1.46 19.48
CA TRP A 270 -5.40 -2.35 20.50
C TRP A 270 -6.90 -2.10 20.62
N TYR A 271 -7.69 -3.17 20.64
CA TYR A 271 -9.12 -3.11 20.86
C TYR A 271 -9.45 -2.76 22.31
N ASP A 272 -10.40 -1.86 22.48
CA ASP A 272 -11.07 -1.57 23.75
C ASP A 272 -12.53 -1.19 23.45
N GLU A 273 -13.47 -1.87 24.11
CA GLU A 273 -14.92 -1.71 23.89
C GLU A 273 -15.42 -0.29 24.22
N LYS A 274 -14.72 0.43 25.11
CA LYS A 274 -15.06 1.78 25.58
C LYS A 274 -14.28 2.86 24.84
N TYR A 275 -13.37 2.51 23.93
CA TYR A 275 -12.47 3.46 23.28
C TYR A 275 -13.23 4.62 22.61
N TYR A 276 -14.28 4.32 21.85
CA TYR A 276 -15.06 5.33 21.12
C TYR A 276 -15.64 6.42 22.01
N LYS A 277 -15.97 6.10 23.27
CA LYS A 277 -16.48 7.09 24.25
C LYS A 277 -15.42 8.10 24.67
N ASN A 278 -14.15 7.69 24.69
CA ASN A 278 -13.02 8.47 25.21
C ASN A 278 -11.97 8.77 24.11
N SER A 279 -12.32 8.52 22.85
CA SER A 279 -11.42 8.63 21.71
C SER A 279 -10.96 10.08 21.55
N PRO A 280 -9.64 10.35 21.41
CA PRO A 280 -9.17 11.69 21.12
C PRO A 280 -9.65 12.12 19.73
N ALA A 281 -10.01 13.39 19.60
CA ALA A 281 -10.59 13.90 18.35
C ALA A 281 -9.62 13.90 17.16
N ASN A 282 -8.30 13.99 17.39
CA ASN A 282 -7.31 14.15 16.33
C ASN A 282 -6.38 12.93 16.25
N ASN A 283 -6.31 12.30 15.08
CA ASN A 283 -5.43 11.16 14.78
C ASN A 283 -5.41 10.06 15.88
N PRO A 284 -6.56 9.50 16.30
CA PRO A 284 -6.59 8.46 17.31
C PRO A 284 -5.77 7.23 16.89
N GLN A 285 -5.12 6.61 17.88
CA GLN A 285 -4.16 5.49 17.72
C GLN A 285 -4.57 4.24 18.52
N GLY A 286 -5.80 4.21 19.04
CA GLY A 286 -6.26 3.17 19.97
C GLY A 286 -5.76 3.40 21.40
N VAL A 287 -5.94 2.40 22.26
CA VAL A 287 -5.35 2.37 23.61
C VAL A 287 -3.88 1.92 23.54
N ASN A 288 -3.06 2.31 24.52
CA ASN A 288 -1.62 2.01 24.51
C ASN A 288 -1.28 0.52 24.71
N SER A 289 -2.20 -0.25 25.29
CA SER A 289 -2.03 -1.68 25.58
C SER A 289 -3.38 -2.38 25.61
N GLY A 290 -3.42 -3.63 25.21
CA GLY A 290 -4.62 -4.46 25.26
C GLY A 290 -4.27 -5.94 25.11
N SER A 291 -5.29 -6.79 25.11
CA SER A 291 -5.15 -8.23 24.83
C SER A 291 -5.42 -8.57 23.37
N TYR A 292 -6.22 -7.75 22.69
CA TYR A 292 -6.73 -8.02 21.35
C TYR A 292 -6.43 -6.85 20.41
N ARG A 293 -6.09 -7.15 19.16
CA ARG A 293 -5.92 -6.15 18.09
C ARG A 293 -7.21 -6.02 17.30
N VAL A 294 -7.43 -4.85 16.73
CA VAL A 294 -8.58 -4.57 15.87
C VAL A 294 -8.35 -5.12 14.46
N TYR A 295 -9.41 -5.64 13.84
CA TYR A 295 -9.49 -5.82 12.39
C TYR A 295 -10.87 -5.45 11.82
N ARG A 296 -10.91 -5.21 10.50
CA ARG A 296 -11.99 -4.49 9.82
C ARG A 296 -12.30 -5.04 8.43
N GLY A 297 -13.53 -4.83 7.93
CA GLY A 297 -13.91 -5.06 6.52
C GLY A 297 -14.80 -6.28 6.21
N GLY A 298 -14.82 -7.29 7.07
CA GLY A 298 -15.49 -8.57 6.76
C GLY A 298 -14.61 -9.48 5.91
N SER A 299 -15.17 -10.58 5.44
CA SER A 299 -14.38 -11.68 4.86
C SER A 299 -15.24 -12.51 3.88
N TRP A 300 -14.59 -13.28 3.01
CA TRP A 300 -15.23 -14.14 2.01
C TRP A 300 -16.20 -15.16 2.60
N ASP A 301 -16.09 -15.51 3.88
CA ASP A 301 -16.89 -16.50 4.59
C ASP A 301 -18.01 -15.90 5.45
N LEU A 302 -18.18 -14.58 5.44
CA LEU A 302 -19.13 -13.89 6.31
C LEU A 302 -20.41 -13.44 5.60
N GLU A 303 -21.50 -13.40 6.37
CA GLU A 303 -22.76 -12.78 5.93
C GLU A 303 -22.60 -11.27 5.75
N ALA A 304 -23.42 -10.69 4.86
CA ALA A 304 -23.37 -9.27 4.52
C ALA A 304 -23.39 -8.32 5.74
N ARG A 305 -24.12 -8.68 6.81
CA ARG A 305 -24.20 -7.88 8.04
C ARG A 305 -22.85 -7.66 8.74
N TYR A 306 -21.86 -8.51 8.49
CA TYR A 306 -20.50 -8.41 9.04
C TYR A 306 -19.49 -7.77 8.09
N CYS A 307 -19.94 -7.23 6.95
CA CYS A 307 -19.07 -6.56 5.97
C CYS A 307 -19.28 -5.03 5.93
N ARG A 308 -20.10 -4.47 6.84
CA ARG A 308 -20.39 -3.03 6.88
C ARG A 308 -19.12 -2.20 7.12
N VAL A 309 -19.06 -0.98 6.62
CA VAL A 309 -17.87 -0.12 6.84
C VAL A 309 -17.63 0.22 8.32
N ALA A 310 -18.65 0.16 9.18
CA ALA A 310 -18.50 0.41 10.62
C ALA A 310 -18.21 -0.84 11.46
N ILE A 311 -18.22 -2.06 10.89
CA ILE A 311 -18.06 -3.31 11.67
C ILE A 311 -16.66 -3.45 12.26
N ARG A 312 -16.56 -3.52 13.58
CA ARG A 312 -15.30 -3.71 14.31
C ARG A 312 -15.27 -5.13 14.83
N ASP A 313 -14.12 -5.76 14.79
CA ASP A 313 -13.92 -7.05 15.43
C ASP A 313 -12.47 -7.16 15.95
N LEU A 314 -12.21 -8.19 16.75
CA LEU A 314 -11.03 -8.29 17.59
C LEU A 314 -10.55 -9.73 17.72
N ASN A 315 -9.24 -9.92 17.81
CA ASN A 315 -8.67 -11.19 18.21
C ASN A 315 -7.24 -11.02 18.76
N TYR A 316 -6.67 -12.09 19.29
CA TYR A 316 -5.31 -12.08 19.79
C TYR A 316 -4.31 -11.78 18.65
N PRO A 317 -3.17 -11.14 18.94
CA PRO A 317 -2.19 -10.76 17.93
C PRO A 317 -1.58 -11.93 17.13
N ASP A 318 -1.75 -13.17 17.60
CA ASP A 318 -1.29 -14.42 16.97
C ASP A 318 -2.38 -15.14 16.15
N TYR A 319 -3.62 -14.65 16.15
CA TYR A 319 -4.72 -15.16 15.33
C TYR A 319 -4.48 -14.94 13.84
N ARG A 320 -4.98 -15.85 12.98
CA ARG A 320 -4.64 -15.91 11.55
C ARG A 320 -5.81 -16.17 10.60
N PHE A 321 -6.96 -16.64 11.08
CA PHE A 321 -7.95 -17.20 10.17
C PHE A 321 -8.70 -16.12 9.38
N SER A 322 -8.66 -16.23 8.05
CA SER A 322 -9.33 -15.35 7.08
C SER A 322 -8.99 -13.85 7.24
N ILE A 323 -7.77 -13.57 7.68
CA ILE A 323 -7.31 -12.21 7.92
C ILE A 323 -5.97 -11.95 7.21
N GLY A 324 -5.92 -10.81 6.56
CA GLY A 324 -4.78 -10.26 5.83
C GLY A 324 -4.40 -8.88 6.35
N LEU A 325 -3.92 -8.04 5.44
CA LEU A 325 -3.50 -6.69 5.76
C LEU A 325 -3.60 -5.76 4.55
N ARG A 326 -3.61 -4.48 4.85
CA ARG A 326 -3.38 -3.39 3.90
C ARG A 326 -2.34 -2.45 4.48
N LEU A 327 -1.49 -1.91 3.61
CA LEU A 327 -0.44 -0.97 4.01
C LEU A 327 -0.99 0.44 4.15
N ALA A 328 -0.38 1.21 5.04
CA ALA A 328 -0.48 2.66 5.07
C ALA A 328 0.91 3.29 5.25
N PHE A 329 1.03 4.59 4.97
CA PHE A 329 2.14 5.40 5.46
C PHE A 329 1.69 6.86 5.62
N VAL A 330 2.32 7.56 6.56
CA VAL A 330 2.09 8.99 6.78
C VAL A 330 3.28 9.75 6.16
N PRO A 331 3.04 10.71 5.25
CA PRO A 331 4.09 11.47 4.58
C PRO A 331 4.82 12.45 5.49
#